data_AF-A0A8C5PEZ5-F1
#
_entry.id   AF-A0A8C5PEZ5-F1
#
_cell.length_a   1.000
_cell.length_b   1.000
_cell.length_c   1.000
_cell.angle_alpha   90.00
_cell.angle_beta   90.00
_cell.angle_gamma   90.00
#
_symmetry.space_group_name_H-M   'P 1'
#
loop_
_entity.id
_entity.type
_entity.pdbx_description
1 polymer ?
#
loop_
_entity_poly.entity_id
_entity_poly.type
_entity_poly.pdbx_seq_one_letter_code
_entity_poly.pdbx_strand_id
1 'polypeptide(L)'
;MNLIEVLVYLDDIIVFGNTLEEHEQRLEKVLKQLHEEGLKLSLEKCQFCLPSVTYLGHVVSAEGVSTDPRKLEAVASWPRARNVTELRSFLGFCSYYRRFVGGFAKIAQPLNKLLRKEVGEGSKAPDRSSSVQGPRKARESIQEEWANQCESAFGKLKESLIRAPVLAYADPHKLYELHVDASREGLGGVLYQEYDGLLRPVAYVSRSLMPSEKNYPTHKLEFLALKWEVVDKLKDYLYGVDFVIKTDNNPLTYVLTTAKLDATGHQWLAALSGFRFSLKYHPGVNN
;
A
#
# COMPACT_ATOMS: atom_id res chain seq x y z
N MET A 1 -13.78 8.23 -0.28
CA MET A 1 -13.88 9.26 0.78
C MET A 1 -14.42 10.52 0.13
N ASN A 2 -15.64 10.95 0.47
CA ASN A 2 -16.06 12.31 0.16
C ASN A 2 -15.24 13.22 1.07
N LEU A 3 -14.25 13.91 0.52
CA LEU A 3 -13.40 14.82 1.28
C LEU A 3 -14.20 16.10 1.54
N ILE A 4 -14.75 16.18 2.75
CA ILE A 4 -15.65 17.25 3.22
C ILE A 4 -14.79 18.41 3.71
N GLU A 5 -14.37 19.32 2.81
CA GLU A 5 -13.72 20.64 3.09
C GLU A 5 -12.40 20.66 3.90
N VAL A 6 -12.16 19.69 4.78
CA VAL A 6 -11.08 19.57 5.77
C VAL A 6 -10.83 18.08 6.04
N LEU A 7 -9.57 17.76 6.35
CA LEU A 7 -9.18 16.45 6.86
C LEU A 7 -8.55 16.63 8.24
N VAL A 8 -8.99 15.81 9.18
CA VAL A 8 -8.52 15.82 10.57
C VAL A 8 -8.00 14.43 10.92
N TYR A 9 -6.79 14.38 11.45
CA TYR A 9 -6.19 13.17 11.99
C TYR A 9 -5.50 13.50 13.31
N LEU A 10 -6.10 13.05 14.42
CA LEU A 10 -5.63 13.39 15.77
C LEU A 10 -5.49 14.91 15.95
N ASP A 11 -4.26 15.41 16.08
CA ASP A 11 -3.90 16.81 16.23
C ASP A 11 -3.56 17.53 14.91
N ASP A 12 -3.45 16.78 13.80
CA ASP A 12 -3.10 17.32 12.49
C ASP A 12 -4.35 17.63 11.64
N ILE A 13 -4.51 18.90 11.25
CA ILE A 13 -5.61 19.39 10.40
C ILE A 13 -5.04 19.89 9.08
N ILE A 14 -5.65 19.48 7.97
CA ILE A 14 -5.36 20.03 6.64
C ILE A 14 -6.65 20.55 5.99
N VAL A 15 -6.61 21.82 5.58
CA VAL A 15 -7.67 22.51 4.85
C VAL A 15 -7.21 22.68 3.41
N PHE A 16 -8.08 22.42 2.43
CA PHE A 16 -7.74 22.46 1.01
C PHE A 16 -8.89 23.06 0.19
N GLY A 17 -8.56 23.61 -0.98
CA GLY A 17 -9.50 24.23 -1.92
C GLY A 17 -8.94 24.20 -3.33
N ASN A 18 -9.80 24.24 -4.34
CA ASN A 18 -9.39 24.30 -5.75
C ASN A 18 -8.99 25.72 -6.17
N THR A 19 -9.49 26.73 -5.44
CA THR A 19 -9.18 28.15 -5.61
C THR A 19 -8.75 28.74 -4.27
N LEU A 20 -8.06 29.89 -4.30
CA LEU A 20 -7.65 30.58 -3.09
C LEU A 20 -8.88 31.05 -2.29
N GLU A 21 -9.89 31.57 -2.99
CA GLU A 21 -11.13 32.07 -2.41
C GLU A 21 -11.90 30.96 -1.69
N GLU A 22 -12.02 29.78 -2.32
CA GLU A 22 -12.63 28.61 -1.68
C GLU A 22 -11.83 28.13 -0.46
N HIS A 23 -10.49 28.14 -0.57
CA HIS A 23 -9.61 27.76 0.54
C HIS A 23 -9.76 28.72 1.73
N GLU A 24 -9.79 30.04 1.48
CA GLU A 24 -9.97 31.07 2.51
C GLU A 24 -11.31 30.90 3.25
N GLN A 25 -12.40 30.71 2.50
CA GLN A 25 -13.72 30.47 3.10
C GLN A 25 -13.74 29.23 3.99
N ARG A 26 -13.09 28.14 3.56
CA ARG A 26 -12.99 26.91 4.36
C ARG A 26 -12.11 27.10 5.59
N LEU A 27 -10.98 27.78 5.44
CA LEU A 27 -10.06 28.07 6.52
C LEU A 27 -10.73 28.91 7.61
N GLU A 28 -11.48 29.94 7.22
CA GLU A 28 -12.23 30.77 8.16
C GLU A 28 -13.24 29.95 8.97
N LYS A 29 -14.01 29.06 8.31
CA LYS A 29 -14.94 28.15 9.01
C LYS A 29 -14.22 27.28 10.04
N VAL A 30 -13.08 26.69 9.65
CA VAL A 30 -12.31 25.80 10.53
C VAL A 30 -11.75 26.56 11.72
N LEU A 31 -11.13 27.73 11.49
CA LEU A 31 -10.57 28.55 12.57
C LEU A 31 -11.65 29.04 13.53
N LYS A 32 -12.83 29.41 13.02
CA LYS A 32 -13.97 29.80 13.84
C LYS A 32 -14.44 28.64 14.72
N GLN A 33 -14.59 27.43 14.16
CA GLN A 33 -14.98 26.25 14.94
C GLN A 33 -13.95 25.92 16.02
N LEU A 34 -12.65 25.97 15.71
CA LEU A 34 -11.60 25.73 16.69
C LEU A 34 -11.64 26.74 17.84
N HIS A 35 -11.90 28.02 17.53
CA HIS A 35 -12.03 29.06 18.53
C HIS A 35 -13.25 28.84 19.44
N GLU A 36 -14.41 28.50 18.87
CA GLU A 36 -15.65 28.23 19.60
C GLU A 36 -15.52 27.04 20.57
N GLU A 37 -14.77 26.00 20.16
CA GLU A 37 -14.49 24.82 21.00
C GLU A 37 -13.30 25.00 21.95
N GLY A 38 -12.66 26.18 21.96
CA GLY A 38 -11.53 26.48 22.84
C GLY A 38 -10.23 25.75 22.50
N LEU A 39 -10.11 25.22 21.28
CA LEU A 39 -8.90 24.59 20.78
C LEU A 39 -7.87 25.64 20.34
N LYS A 40 -6.59 25.39 20.67
CA LYS A 40 -5.49 26.31 20.36
C LYS A 40 -4.55 25.71 19.34
N LEU A 41 -4.18 26.53 18.35
CA LEU A 41 -3.18 26.18 17.35
C LEU A 41 -1.80 26.69 17.75
N SER A 42 -0.78 25.89 17.46
CA SER A 42 0.63 26.28 17.58
C SER A 42 1.03 27.02 16.31
N LEU A 43 0.97 28.36 16.32
CA LEU A 43 1.21 29.20 15.13
C LEU A 43 2.57 28.92 14.45
N GLU A 44 3.59 28.59 15.22
CA GLU A 44 4.94 28.23 14.72
C GLU A 44 4.96 26.94 13.88
N LYS A 45 3.96 26.06 14.05
CA LYS A 45 3.80 24.82 13.28
C LYS A 45 2.77 24.96 12.15
N CYS A 46 1.96 26.01 12.16
CA CYS A 46 0.95 26.24 11.14
C CYS A 46 1.58 26.66 9.81
N GLN A 47 1.03 26.14 8.72
CA GLN A 47 1.38 26.49 7.35
C GLN A 47 0.11 26.95 6.64
N PHE A 48 0.12 28.13 6.04
CA PHE A 48 -1.07 28.74 5.44
C PHE A 48 -0.84 29.03 3.94
N CYS A 49 -1.89 28.82 3.14
CA CYS A 49 -1.96 29.21 1.73
C CYS A 49 -0.75 28.76 0.88
N LEU A 50 -0.26 27.55 1.11
CA LEU A 50 0.84 26.96 0.34
C LEU A 50 0.29 26.03 -0.77
N PRO A 51 0.94 25.98 -1.95
CA PRO A 51 0.55 25.07 -3.03
C PRO A 51 0.84 23.59 -2.71
N SER A 52 1.69 23.34 -1.70
CA SER A 52 1.99 22.00 -1.19
C SER A 52 2.36 22.06 0.28
N VAL A 53 1.95 21.06 1.05
CA VAL A 53 2.25 20.94 2.49
C VAL A 53 2.66 19.52 2.85
N THR A 54 3.44 19.37 3.93
CA THR A 54 3.70 18.05 4.53
C THR A 54 2.59 17.70 5.51
N TYR A 55 1.90 16.59 5.28
CA TYR A 55 0.82 16.11 6.15
C TYR A 55 0.96 14.60 6.36
N LEU A 56 0.99 14.16 7.63
CA LEU A 56 1.19 12.76 8.02
C LEU A 56 2.38 12.10 7.29
N GLY A 57 3.51 12.79 7.14
CA GLY A 57 4.69 12.23 6.49
C GLY A 57 4.57 12.01 4.97
N HIS A 58 3.59 12.64 4.33
CA HIS A 58 3.43 12.74 2.89
C HIS A 58 3.49 14.20 2.46
N VAL A 59 3.82 14.46 1.19
CA VAL A 59 3.62 15.77 0.58
C VAL A 59 2.29 15.75 -0.16
N VAL A 60 1.43 16.70 0.17
CA VAL A 60 0.09 16.89 -0.40
C VAL A 60 0.15 18.16 -1.26
N SER A 61 -0.13 18.03 -2.56
CA SER A 61 -0.09 19.13 -3.52
C SER A 61 -1.28 19.07 -4.49
N ALA A 62 -1.41 20.05 -5.38
CA ALA A 62 -2.41 20.01 -6.46
C ALA A 62 -2.26 18.79 -7.38
N GLU A 63 -1.04 18.28 -7.55
CA GLU A 63 -0.80 17.11 -8.40
C GLU A 63 -1.27 15.82 -7.73
N GLY A 64 -1.26 15.73 -6.40
CA GLY A 64 -1.61 14.52 -5.67
C GLY A 64 -0.84 14.37 -4.37
N VAL A 65 -0.68 13.12 -3.95
CA VAL A 65 0.06 12.75 -2.75
C VAL A 65 1.38 12.09 -3.16
N SER A 66 2.49 12.52 -2.59
CA SER A 66 3.81 11.90 -2.77
C SER A 66 4.50 11.61 -1.44
N THR A 67 5.59 10.86 -1.51
CA THR A 67 6.48 10.59 -0.38
C THR A 67 7.25 11.84 0.01
N ASP A 68 7.39 12.11 1.30
CA ASP A 68 8.17 13.25 1.80
C ASP A 68 9.67 13.12 1.43
N PRO A 69 10.23 14.04 0.63
CA PRO A 69 11.63 14.02 0.21
C PRO A 69 12.62 13.94 1.38
N ARG A 70 12.31 14.59 2.51
CA ARG A 70 13.19 14.59 3.70
C ARG A 70 13.32 13.18 4.29
N LYS A 71 12.22 12.42 4.25
CA LYS A 71 12.22 11.02 4.66
C LYS A 71 12.89 10.12 3.61
N LEU A 72 12.83 10.49 2.33
CA LEU A 72 13.54 9.78 1.26
C LEU A 72 15.07 9.91 1.36
N GLU A 73 15.60 11.06 1.77
CA GLU A 73 17.04 11.23 2.03
C GLU A 73 17.56 10.27 3.11
N ALA A 74 16.77 10.10 4.19
CA ALA A 74 17.06 9.13 5.23
C ALA A 74 17.00 7.69 4.69
N VAL A 75 16.11 7.38 3.75
CA VAL A 75 16.04 6.08 3.07
C VAL A 75 17.27 5.86 2.18
N ALA A 76 17.67 6.86 1.40
CA ALA A 76 18.81 6.79 0.49
C ALA A 76 20.11 6.48 1.26
N SER A 77 20.30 7.11 2.42
CA SER A 77 21.43 6.89 3.31
C SER A 77 21.23 5.75 4.32
N TRP A 78 20.08 5.05 4.30
CA TRP A 78 19.77 4.02 5.29
C TRP A 78 20.81 2.88 5.24
N PRO A 79 21.49 2.59 6.36
CA PRO A 79 22.56 1.60 6.38
C PRO A 79 22.01 0.18 6.27
N ARG A 80 22.81 -0.73 5.73
CA ARG A 80 22.47 -2.17 5.72
C ARG A 80 22.16 -2.63 7.14
N ALA A 81 20.99 -3.27 7.29
CA ALA A 81 20.54 -3.78 8.58
C ALA A 81 21.47 -4.89 9.08
N ARG A 82 21.90 -4.78 10.33
CA ARG A 82 22.85 -5.71 10.98
C ARG A 82 22.19 -6.71 11.91
N ASN A 83 20.91 -6.53 12.21
CA ASN A 83 20.14 -7.37 13.11
C ASN A 83 18.63 -7.30 12.80
N VAL A 84 17.88 -8.18 13.47
CA VAL A 84 16.43 -8.33 13.30
C VAL A 84 15.71 -7.02 13.59
N THR A 85 16.11 -6.30 14.63
CA THR A 85 15.46 -5.06 15.06
C THR A 85 15.62 -3.97 14.01
N GLU A 86 16.84 -3.78 13.49
CA GLU A 86 17.12 -2.83 12.41
C GLU A 86 16.38 -3.20 11.13
N LEU A 87 16.34 -4.50 10.78
CA LEU A 87 15.61 -4.98 9.60
C LEU A 87 14.09 -4.77 9.75
N ARG A 88 13.53 -5.03 10.93
CA ARG A 88 12.11 -4.73 11.24
C ARG A 88 11.82 -3.25 11.16
N SER A 89 12.71 -2.39 11.68
CA SER A 89 12.56 -0.94 11.59
C SER A 89 12.53 -0.47 10.13
N PHE A 90 13.48 -0.93 9.33
CA PHE A 90 13.54 -0.64 7.89
C PHE A 90 12.28 -1.12 7.15
N LEU A 91 11.87 -2.38 7.33
CA LEU A 91 10.67 -2.92 6.67
C LEU A 91 9.38 -2.26 7.16
N GLY A 92 9.31 -1.89 8.44
CA GLY A 92 8.20 -1.13 8.99
C GLY A 92 8.06 0.23 8.33
N PHE A 93 9.17 0.96 8.19
CA PHE A 93 9.23 2.21 7.45
C PHE A 93 8.80 2.01 5.98
N CYS A 94 9.39 1.04 5.28
CA CYS A 94 9.06 0.78 3.88
C CYS A 94 7.57 0.38 3.72
N SER A 95 7.03 -0.37 4.67
CA SER A 95 5.62 -0.78 4.68
C SER A 95 4.67 0.39 4.89
N TYR A 96 5.08 1.48 5.52
CA TYR A 96 4.27 2.70 5.62
C TYR A 96 4.03 3.30 4.22
N TYR A 97 5.05 3.28 3.37
CA TYR A 97 5.00 3.79 1.99
C TYR A 97 4.66 2.74 0.94
N ARG A 98 4.23 1.53 1.34
CA ARG A 98 3.90 0.43 0.41
C ARG A 98 2.90 0.81 -0.69
N ARG A 99 2.00 1.76 -0.41
CA ARG A 99 0.97 2.23 -1.36
C ARG A 99 1.54 2.96 -2.57
N PHE A 100 2.82 3.34 -2.54
CA PHE A 100 3.55 4.00 -3.61
C PHE A 100 4.43 3.02 -4.42
N VAL A 101 4.55 1.77 -3.97
CA VAL A 101 5.50 0.80 -4.52
C VAL A 101 4.77 -0.36 -5.17
N GLY A 102 4.80 -0.39 -6.51
CA GLY A 102 4.33 -1.53 -7.29
C GLY A 102 5.06 -2.81 -6.92
N GLY A 103 4.31 -3.89 -6.69
CA GLY A 103 4.89 -5.19 -6.35
C GLY A 103 5.67 -5.22 -5.02
N PHE A 104 5.44 -4.28 -4.09
CA PHE A 104 6.17 -4.17 -2.81
C PHE A 104 6.39 -5.53 -2.12
N ALA A 105 5.36 -6.36 -2.02
CA ALA A 105 5.43 -7.64 -1.32
C ALA A 105 6.40 -8.64 -1.98
N LYS A 106 6.57 -8.58 -3.30
CA LYS A 106 7.54 -9.38 -4.06
C LYS A 106 8.96 -8.92 -3.75
N ILE A 107 9.19 -7.61 -3.80
CA ILE A 107 10.49 -6.99 -3.52
C ILE A 107 10.91 -7.27 -2.07
N ALA A 108 10.00 -7.10 -1.10
CA ALA A 108 10.28 -7.29 0.32
C ALA A 108 10.36 -8.77 0.75
N GLN A 109 10.04 -9.73 -0.12
CA GLN A 109 9.93 -11.15 0.24
C GLN A 109 11.24 -11.75 0.81
N PRO A 110 12.44 -11.52 0.21
CA PRO A 110 13.69 -12.06 0.74
C PRO A 110 13.99 -11.55 2.15
N LEU A 111 13.72 -10.27 2.40
CA LEU A 111 13.94 -9.63 3.70
C LEU A 111 12.96 -10.15 4.76
N ASN A 112 11.69 -10.35 4.40
CA ASN A 112 10.70 -10.95 5.30
C ASN A 112 11.01 -12.41 5.65
N LYS A 113 11.66 -13.17 4.76
CA LYS A 113 12.12 -14.54 5.05
C LYS A 113 13.19 -14.55 6.15
N LEU A 114 14.13 -13.61 6.12
CA LEU A 114 15.13 -13.45 7.20
C LEU A 114 14.47 -13.18 8.55
N LEU A 115 13.43 -12.34 8.59
CA LEU A 115 12.69 -12.06 9.83
C LEU A 115 11.93 -13.28 10.38
N ARG A 116 11.40 -14.15 9.51
CA ARG A 116 10.62 -15.33 9.93
C ARG A 116 11.49 -16.45 10.47
N LYS A 117 12.66 -16.67 9.87
CA LYS A 117 13.60 -17.71 10.32
C LYS A 117 14.13 -17.46 11.73
N GLU A 118 14.42 -16.21 12.06
CA GLU A 118 14.85 -15.80 13.41
C GLU A 118 13.77 -15.96 14.49
N VAL A 119 12.48 -15.88 14.11
CA VAL A 119 11.36 -16.06 15.05
C VAL A 119 10.98 -17.55 15.24
N GLY A 120 11.53 -18.44 14.42
CA GLY A 120 11.57 -19.88 14.66
C GLY A 120 10.63 -20.71 13.78
N GLU A 121 11.22 -21.49 12.89
CA GLU A 121 10.71 -22.84 12.60
C GLU A 121 11.36 -23.79 13.64
N GLY A 122 10.71 -23.98 14.80
CA GLY A 122 11.11 -25.03 15.76
C GLY A 122 11.23 -24.70 17.24
N SER A 123 10.77 -23.55 17.74
CA SER A 123 10.82 -23.25 19.18
C SER A 123 9.77 -24.06 19.96
N LYS A 124 10.11 -25.30 20.35
CA LYS A 124 9.49 -25.94 21.52
C LYS A 124 9.71 -25.02 22.73
N ALA A 125 8.71 -24.97 23.62
CA ALA A 125 8.73 -24.16 24.84
C ALA A 125 10.07 -24.34 25.59
N PRO A 126 10.74 -23.25 26.02
CA PRO A 126 11.99 -23.37 26.73
C PRO A 126 11.73 -23.94 28.12
N ASP A 127 12.46 -24.99 28.45
CA ASP A 127 12.58 -25.50 29.80
C ASP A 127 13.19 -24.39 30.69
N ARG A 128 12.59 -24.14 31.85
CA ARG A 128 12.94 -23.02 32.74
C ARG A 128 14.17 -23.37 33.57
N SER A 129 15.31 -23.64 32.92
CA SER A 129 16.60 -23.69 33.60
C SER A 129 17.76 -23.49 32.62
N SER A 130 18.03 -22.25 32.23
CA SER A 130 19.39 -21.78 31.95
C SER A 130 19.36 -20.29 31.69
N SER A 131 19.77 -19.55 32.73
CA SER A 131 20.18 -18.16 32.63
C SER A 131 21.45 -18.04 31.77
N VAL A 132 21.55 -16.89 31.09
CA VAL A 132 22.74 -16.32 30.43
C VAL A 132 22.92 -16.69 28.95
N GLN A 133 22.15 -16.03 28.07
CA GLN A 133 22.66 -15.58 26.77
C GLN A 133 21.83 -14.40 26.26
N GLY A 134 22.43 -13.21 26.27
CA GLY A 134 21.83 -11.98 25.76
C GLY A 134 21.76 -11.91 24.23
N PRO A 135 21.36 -10.75 23.65
CA PRO A 135 20.96 -10.57 22.25
C PRO A 135 22.07 -10.68 21.19
N ARG A 136 23.22 -11.29 21.53
CA ARG A 136 24.40 -11.38 20.67
C ARG A 136 24.21 -12.37 19.51
N LYS A 137 23.51 -13.48 19.74
CA LYS A 137 23.33 -14.57 18.76
C LYS A 137 22.50 -14.18 17.53
N ALA A 138 21.49 -13.32 17.70
CA ALA A 138 20.62 -12.83 16.62
C ALA A 138 21.28 -11.77 15.70
N ARG A 139 22.42 -11.20 16.14
CA ARG A 139 23.20 -10.21 15.38
C ARG A 139 24.14 -10.86 14.37
N GLU A 140 24.69 -12.02 14.70
CA GLU A 140 25.61 -12.78 13.85
C GLU A 140 24.84 -13.52 12.74
N SER A 141 23.71 -14.15 13.05
CA SER A 141 22.92 -14.95 12.11
C SER A 141 22.40 -14.20 10.88
N ILE A 142 21.87 -12.98 11.05
CA ILE A 142 21.35 -12.20 9.91
C ILE A 142 22.46 -11.77 8.96
N GLN A 143 23.65 -11.44 9.47
CA GLN A 143 24.75 -10.99 8.62
C GLN A 143 25.28 -12.15 7.77
N GLU A 144 25.34 -13.35 8.34
CA GLU A 144 25.75 -14.58 7.66
C GLU A 144 24.70 -15.03 6.63
N GLU A 145 23.41 -14.91 6.93
CA GLU A 145 22.32 -15.30 6.03
C GLU A 145 21.93 -14.25 4.99
N TRP A 146 22.48 -13.03 5.07
CA TRP A 146 22.19 -11.96 4.13
C TRP A 146 22.81 -12.26 2.76
N ALA A 147 22.04 -12.94 1.91
CA ALA A 147 22.40 -13.29 0.56
C ALA A 147 22.26 -12.11 -0.43
N ASN A 148 22.81 -12.27 -1.64
CA ASN A 148 22.69 -11.31 -2.75
C ASN A 148 21.24 -10.91 -3.06
N GLN A 149 20.28 -11.83 -2.87
CA GLN A 149 18.86 -11.54 -3.04
C GLN A 149 18.32 -10.55 -2.00
N CYS A 150 18.83 -10.60 -0.76
CA CYS A 150 18.46 -9.67 0.30
C CYS A 150 19.08 -8.29 0.05
N GLU A 151 20.34 -8.24 -0.38
CA GLU A 151 20.98 -6.98 -0.78
C GLU A 151 20.26 -6.32 -1.95
N SER A 152 19.92 -7.10 -2.99
CA SER A 152 19.14 -6.61 -4.13
C SER A 152 17.75 -6.13 -3.72
N ALA A 153 17.04 -6.87 -2.86
CA ALA A 153 15.75 -6.47 -2.33
C ALA A 153 15.82 -5.16 -1.52
N PHE A 154 16.83 -5.03 -0.67
CA PHE A 154 17.07 -3.84 0.14
C PHE A 154 17.33 -2.61 -0.75
N GLY A 155 18.22 -2.73 -1.73
CA GLY A 155 18.49 -1.68 -2.72
C GLY A 155 17.25 -1.32 -3.55
N LYS A 156 16.52 -2.32 -4.05
CA LYS A 156 15.29 -2.11 -4.84
C LYS A 156 14.20 -1.40 -4.04
N LEU A 157 14.01 -1.73 -2.76
CA LEU A 157 13.04 -1.00 -1.93
C LEU A 157 13.44 0.46 -1.75
N LYS A 158 14.72 0.74 -1.48
CA LYS A 158 15.23 2.12 -1.38
C LYS A 158 14.97 2.88 -2.68
N GLU A 159 15.35 2.30 -3.81
CA GLU A 159 15.17 2.91 -5.12
C GLU A 159 13.69 3.14 -5.46
N SER A 160 12.82 2.16 -5.17
CA SER A 160 11.38 2.27 -5.45
C SER A 160 10.70 3.37 -4.63
N LEU A 161 11.16 3.59 -3.40
CA LEU A 161 10.67 4.69 -2.56
C LEU A 161 11.17 6.05 -3.07
N ILE A 162 12.43 6.14 -3.51
CA ILE A 162 13.01 7.37 -4.05
C ILE A 162 12.35 7.76 -5.38
N ARG A 163 12.03 6.77 -6.22
CA ARG A 163 11.39 6.93 -7.53
C ARG A 163 9.87 6.76 -7.47
N ALA A 164 9.29 6.84 -6.27
CA ALA A 164 7.86 6.66 -6.07
C ALA A 164 7.08 7.68 -6.91
N PRO A 165 6.03 7.26 -7.64
CA PRO A 165 5.20 8.19 -8.40
C PRO A 165 4.35 9.04 -7.46
N VAL A 166 3.92 10.20 -7.96
CA VAL A 166 2.86 10.99 -7.32
C VAL A 166 1.54 10.24 -7.53
N LEU A 167 0.89 9.87 -6.43
CA LEU A 167 -0.42 9.24 -6.46
C LEU A 167 -1.50 10.30 -6.66
N ALA A 168 -2.39 10.09 -7.63
CA ALA A 168 -3.54 10.96 -7.82
C ALA A 168 -4.52 10.86 -6.64
N TYR A 169 -5.26 11.93 -6.40
CA TYR A 169 -6.41 11.85 -5.50
C TYR A 169 -7.46 10.90 -6.07
N ALA A 170 -8.20 10.24 -5.19
CA ALA A 170 -9.29 9.38 -5.59
C ALA A 170 -10.56 10.22 -5.77
N ASP A 171 -11.12 10.23 -6.97
CA ASP A 171 -12.36 10.91 -7.29
C ASP A 171 -13.49 9.88 -7.47
N PRO A 172 -14.46 9.75 -6.55
CA PRO A 172 -15.54 8.76 -6.67
C PRO A 172 -16.46 9.00 -7.88
N HIS A 173 -16.39 10.16 -8.54
CA HIS A 173 -17.17 10.47 -9.73
C HIS A 173 -16.47 10.10 -11.04
N LYS A 174 -15.20 9.71 -10.98
CA LYS A 174 -14.44 9.21 -12.14
C LYS A 174 -14.36 7.69 -12.12
N LEU A 175 -14.34 7.10 -13.31
CA LEU A 175 -14.22 5.66 -13.47
C LEU A 175 -12.87 5.18 -12.93
N TYR A 176 -12.89 4.21 -12.03
CA TYR A 176 -11.69 3.51 -11.60
C TYR A 176 -11.31 2.42 -12.59
N GLU A 177 -10.01 2.26 -12.81
CA GLU A 177 -9.44 1.15 -13.57
C GLU A 177 -8.47 0.37 -12.67
N LEU A 178 -8.83 -0.85 -12.29
CA LEU A 178 -8.00 -1.73 -11.47
C LEU A 178 -7.25 -2.73 -12.35
N HIS A 179 -5.94 -2.73 -12.29
CA HIS A 179 -5.10 -3.77 -12.90
C HIS A 179 -4.76 -4.81 -11.84
N VAL A 180 -5.07 -6.07 -12.13
CA VAL A 180 -4.88 -7.21 -11.22
C VAL A 180 -3.78 -8.12 -11.78
N ASP A 181 -2.86 -8.54 -10.92
CA ASP A 181 -1.77 -9.46 -11.21
C ASP A 181 -1.61 -10.50 -10.10
N ALA A 182 -1.37 -11.76 -10.48
CA ALA A 182 -1.05 -12.82 -9.55
C ALA A 182 0.18 -13.60 -9.99
N SER A 183 1.07 -13.87 -9.04
CA SER A 183 2.26 -14.68 -9.26
C SER A 183 2.39 -15.77 -8.21
N ARG A 184 3.32 -16.70 -8.44
CA ARG A 184 3.70 -17.73 -7.45
C ARG A 184 4.33 -17.15 -6.18
N GLU A 185 4.71 -15.87 -6.19
CA GLU A 185 5.35 -15.20 -5.06
C GLU A 185 4.38 -14.33 -4.26
N GLY A 186 3.33 -13.82 -4.90
CA GLY A 186 2.37 -12.90 -4.30
C GLY A 186 1.30 -12.40 -5.26
N LEU A 187 0.38 -11.63 -4.70
CA LEU A 187 -0.69 -10.91 -5.40
C LEU A 187 -0.30 -9.43 -5.49
N GLY A 188 -0.72 -8.76 -6.55
CA GLY A 188 -0.43 -7.35 -6.75
C GLY A 188 -1.42 -6.69 -7.69
N GLY A 189 -1.73 -5.43 -7.40
CA GLY A 189 -2.63 -4.65 -8.24
C GLY A 189 -2.35 -3.16 -8.15
N VAL A 190 -2.84 -2.45 -9.15
CA VAL A 190 -2.72 -0.99 -9.23
C VAL A 190 -4.08 -0.41 -9.58
N LEU A 191 -4.55 0.50 -8.74
CA LEU A 191 -5.76 1.26 -8.96
C LEU A 191 -5.40 2.55 -9.68
N TYR A 192 -5.99 2.76 -10.86
CA TYR A 192 -5.81 3.94 -11.69
C TYR A 192 -7.08 4.76 -11.81
N GLN A 193 -6.90 6.03 -12.14
CA GLN A 193 -7.94 6.90 -12.66
C GLN A 193 -7.37 7.78 -13.77
N GLU A 194 -8.20 8.14 -14.72
CA GLU A 194 -7.81 9.03 -15.82
C GLU A 194 -7.90 10.50 -15.39
N TYR A 195 -6.81 11.22 -15.60
CA TYR A 195 -6.71 12.67 -15.42
C TYR A 195 -6.03 13.24 -16.66
N ASP A 196 -6.69 14.18 -17.32
CA ASP A 196 -6.17 14.87 -18.51
C ASP A 196 -5.72 13.91 -19.63
N GLY A 197 -6.48 12.82 -19.84
CA GLY A 197 -6.17 11.78 -20.83
C GLY A 197 -5.05 10.82 -20.45
N LEU A 198 -4.49 10.94 -19.24
CA LEU A 198 -3.42 10.07 -18.74
C LEU A 198 -3.92 9.22 -17.56
N LEU A 199 -3.64 7.92 -17.59
CA LEU A 199 -3.87 7.04 -16.45
C LEU A 199 -2.87 7.34 -15.34
N ARG A 200 -3.36 7.79 -14.19
CA ARG A 200 -2.55 8.10 -13.01
C ARG A 200 -2.84 7.11 -11.89
N PRO A 201 -1.81 6.58 -11.20
CA PRO A 201 -2.01 5.63 -10.11
C PRO A 201 -2.62 6.36 -8.91
N VAL A 202 -3.68 5.79 -8.34
CA VAL A 202 -4.30 6.22 -7.07
C VAL A 202 -3.71 5.44 -5.89
N ALA A 203 -3.49 4.13 -6.09
CA ALA A 203 -2.90 3.26 -5.08
C ALA A 203 -2.26 2.00 -5.69
N TYR A 204 -1.15 1.57 -5.11
CA TYR A 204 -0.56 0.25 -5.34
C TYR A 204 -0.91 -0.69 -4.17
N VAL A 205 -1.28 -1.92 -4.48
CA VAL A 205 -1.55 -2.98 -3.50
C VAL A 205 -0.72 -4.21 -3.81
N SER A 206 -0.18 -4.86 -2.79
CA SER A 206 0.48 -6.16 -2.95
C SER A 206 0.56 -6.94 -1.65
N ARG A 207 0.57 -8.28 -1.73
CA ARG A 207 0.88 -9.14 -0.58
C ARG A 207 1.54 -10.44 -1.00
N SER A 208 2.33 -11.01 -0.12
CA SER A 208 2.87 -12.36 -0.32
C SER A 208 1.78 -13.41 -0.11
N LEU A 209 1.93 -14.56 -0.77
CA LEU A 209 1.04 -15.70 -0.56
C LEU A 209 1.19 -16.30 0.85
N MET A 210 0.06 -16.68 1.43
CA MET A 210 -0.01 -17.53 2.62
C MET A 210 0.46 -18.96 2.29
N PRO A 211 0.92 -19.74 3.27
CA PRO A 211 1.40 -21.10 3.03
C PRO A 211 0.40 -22.01 2.28
N SER A 212 -0.90 -21.91 2.61
CA SER A 212 -1.97 -22.65 1.93
C SER A 212 -2.21 -22.20 0.49
N GLU A 213 -2.10 -20.89 0.23
CA GLU A 213 -2.33 -20.28 -1.09
C GLU A 213 -1.23 -20.66 -2.09
N LYS A 214 -0.01 -20.97 -1.64
CA LYS A 214 1.10 -21.40 -2.53
C LYS A 214 0.77 -22.65 -3.36
N ASN A 215 -0.11 -23.50 -2.83
CA ASN A 215 -0.54 -24.72 -3.49
C ASN A 215 -1.66 -24.48 -4.52
N TYR A 216 -2.19 -23.26 -4.61
CA TYR A 216 -3.22 -22.96 -5.59
C TYR A 216 -2.67 -23.01 -7.02
N PRO A 217 -3.44 -23.55 -7.97
CA PRO A 217 -3.12 -23.42 -9.39
C PRO A 217 -3.24 -21.95 -9.83
N THR A 218 -2.58 -21.59 -10.92
CA THR A 218 -2.49 -20.19 -11.40
C THR A 218 -3.87 -19.53 -11.50
N HIS A 219 -4.84 -20.15 -12.18
CA HIS A 219 -6.19 -19.58 -12.31
C HIS A 219 -6.88 -19.27 -10.97
N LYS A 220 -6.58 -20.03 -9.91
CA LYS A 220 -7.13 -19.79 -8.57
C LYS A 220 -6.37 -18.68 -7.84
N LEU A 221 -5.08 -18.51 -8.11
CA LEU A 221 -4.31 -17.35 -7.64
C LEU A 221 -4.81 -16.04 -8.26
N GLU A 222 -5.13 -16.05 -9.55
CA GLU A 222 -5.71 -14.90 -10.25
C GLU A 222 -7.05 -14.50 -9.65
N PHE A 223 -7.93 -15.49 -9.41
CA PHE A 223 -9.21 -15.21 -8.77
C PHE A 223 -9.05 -14.75 -7.32
N LEU A 224 -8.06 -15.28 -6.60
CA LEU A 224 -7.69 -14.82 -5.28
C LEU A 224 -7.20 -13.37 -5.29
N ALA A 225 -6.36 -12.97 -6.26
CA ALA A 225 -5.90 -11.59 -6.44
C ALA A 225 -7.09 -10.66 -6.64
N LEU A 226 -7.97 -10.98 -7.60
CA LEU A 226 -9.20 -10.23 -7.86
C LEU A 226 -10.05 -10.05 -6.59
N LYS A 227 -10.37 -11.14 -5.89
CA LYS A 227 -11.16 -11.07 -4.65
C LYS A 227 -10.46 -10.20 -3.62
N TRP A 228 -9.18 -10.45 -3.38
CA TRP A 228 -8.43 -9.79 -2.32
C TRP A 228 -8.28 -8.29 -2.56
N GLU A 229 -7.98 -7.89 -3.80
CA GLU A 229 -7.81 -6.49 -4.17
C GLU A 229 -9.12 -5.73 -4.05
N VAL A 230 -10.20 -6.26 -4.62
CA VAL A 230 -11.51 -5.59 -4.61
C VAL A 230 -12.12 -5.56 -3.22
N VAL A 231 -12.19 -6.72 -2.55
CA VAL A 231 -12.99 -6.89 -1.33
C VAL A 231 -12.19 -6.52 -0.07
N ASP A 232 -10.90 -6.87 -0.01
CA ASP A 232 -10.12 -6.78 1.23
C ASP A 232 -9.16 -5.57 1.25
N LYS A 233 -8.87 -4.93 0.12
CA LYS A 233 -7.88 -3.84 0.05
C LYS A 233 -8.38 -2.53 -0.51
N LEU A 234 -9.10 -2.56 -1.61
CA LEU A 234 -9.56 -1.35 -2.31
C LEU A 234 -11.05 -1.10 -2.11
N LYS A 235 -11.67 -1.81 -1.17
CA LYS A 235 -13.10 -1.66 -0.84
C LYS A 235 -13.49 -0.20 -0.59
N ASP A 236 -12.67 0.56 0.12
CA ASP A 236 -12.95 1.96 0.45
C ASP A 236 -12.99 2.90 -0.78
N TYR A 237 -12.38 2.47 -1.90
CA TYR A 237 -12.44 3.17 -3.18
C TYR A 237 -13.55 2.64 -4.09
N LEU A 238 -13.75 1.32 -4.11
CA LEU A 238 -14.55 0.62 -5.11
C LEU A 238 -15.99 0.35 -4.68
N TYR A 239 -16.29 0.40 -3.38
CA TYR A 239 -17.63 0.12 -2.90
C TYR A 239 -18.61 1.23 -3.30
N GLY A 240 -19.72 0.84 -3.93
CA GLY A 240 -20.77 1.77 -4.34
C GLY A 240 -20.50 2.54 -5.63
N VAL A 241 -19.37 2.33 -6.31
CA VAL A 241 -19.05 2.97 -7.61
C VAL A 241 -18.91 1.92 -8.71
N ASP A 242 -19.02 2.37 -9.96
CA ASP A 242 -18.75 1.54 -11.14
C ASP A 242 -17.25 1.60 -11.50
N PHE A 243 -16.65 0.47 -11.87
CA PHE A 243 -15.23 0.40 -12.23
C PHE A 243 -14.92 -0.69 -13.26
N VAL A 244 -13.73 -0.62 -13.85
CA VAL A 244 -13.21 -1.59 -14.81
C VAL A 244 -12.04 -2.33 -14.20
N ILE A 245 -12.01 -3.65 -14.39
CA ILE A 245 -10.89 -4.48 -14.00
C ILE A 245 -10.19 -4.97 -15.26
N LYS A 246 -8.87 -4.77 -15.33
CA LYS A 246 -7.99 -5.32 -16.36
C LYS A 246 -7.16 -6.47 -15.80
N THR A 247 -7.10 -7.56 -16.54
CA THR A 247 -6.33 -8.76 -16.21
C THR A 247 -5.68 -9.33 -17.47
N ASP A 248 -4.49 -9.89 -17.31
CA ASP A 248 -3.79 -10.68 -18.34
C ASP A 248 -4.21 -12.16 -18.32
N ASN A 249 -5.19 -12.53 -17.50
CA ASN A 249 -5.75 -13.87 -17.44
C ASN A 249 -7.13 -13.93 -18.13
N ASN A 250 -7.16 -14.42 -19.37
CA ASN A 250 -8.41 -14.56 -20.12
C ASN A 250 -9.47 -15.43 -19.40
N PRO A 251 -9.13 -16.61 -18.83
CA PRO A 251 -10.10 -17.40 -18.05
C PRO A 251 -10.80 -16.63 -16.92
N LEU A 252 -10.13 -15.67 -16.28
CA LEU A 252 -10.70 -14.87 -15.20
C LEU A 252 -11.93 -14.06 -15.66
N THR A 253 -11.99 -13.66 -16.93
CA THR A 253 -13.14 -12.94 -17.52
C THR A 253 -14.45 -13.71 -17.49
N TYR A 254 -14.39 -15.04 -17.38
CA TYR A 254 -15.56 -15.92 -17.36
C TYR A 254 -16.01 -16.29 -15.94
N VAL A 255 -15.28 -15.85 -14.90
CA VAL A 255 -15.57 -16.20 -13.50
C VAL A 255 -16.92 -15.65 -13.02
N LEU A 256 -17.40 -14.57 -13.63
CA LEU A 256 -18.71 -13.99 -13.33
C LEU A 256 -19.88 -14.65 -14.09
N THR A 257 -19.59 -15.50 -15.09
CA THR A 257 -20.62 -16.00 -16.02
C THR A 257 -20.68 -17.53 -16.04
N THR A 258 -19.70 -18.17 -16.68
CA THR A 258 -19.79 -19.59 -17.08
C THR A 258 -18.74 -20.48 -16.42
N ALA A 259 -17.85 -19.93 -15.59
CA ALA A 259 -16.81 -20.72 -14.94
C ALA A 259 -17.39 -21.74 -13.96
N LYS A 260 -16.87 -22.98 -14.00
CA LYS A 260 -17.15 -23.98 -12.96
C LYS A 260 -16.25 -23.69 -11.76
N LEU A 261 -16.85 -23.19 -10.69
CA LEU A 261 -16.14 -22.81 -9.47
C LEU A 261 -16.19 -23.93 -8.42
N ASP A 262 -15.14 -24.02 -7.59
CA ASP A 262 -15.18 -24.83 -6.38
C ASP A 262 -15.94 -24.08 -5.26
N ALA A 263 -16.09 -24.69 -4.08
CA ALA A 263 -16.80 -24.06 -2.96
C ALA A 263 -16.19 -22.71 -2.56
N THR A 264 -14.85 -22.62 -2.55
CA THR A 264 -14.12 -21.39 -2.25
C THR A 264 -14.38 -20.31 -3.31
N GLY A 265 -14.37 -20.68 -4.60
CA GLY A 265 -14.64 -19.77 -5.70
C GLY A 265 -16.06 -19.19 -5.64
N HIS A 266 -17.06 -19.99 -5.26
CA HIS A 266 -18.43 -19.49 -5.05
C HIS A 266 -18.50 -18.48 -3.90
N GLN A 267 -17.78 -18.72 -2.80
CA GLN A 267 -17.70 -17.76 -1.68
C GLN A 267 -17.05 -16.44 -2.12
N TRP A 268 -16.01 -16.50 -2.94
CA TRP A 268 -15.37 -15.29 -3.48
C TRP A 268 -16.27 -14.54 -4.45
N LEU A 269 -17.00 -15.26 -5.30
CA LEU A 269 -17.98 -14.66 -6.21
C LEU A 269 -19.09 -13.93 -5.44
N ALA A 270 -19.63 -14.54 -4.38
CA ALA A 270 -20.63 -13.92 -3.52
C ALA A 270 -20.10 -12.67 -2.80
N ALA A 271 -18.81 -12.63 -2.45
CA ALA A 271 -18.21 -11.43 -1.88
C ALA A 271 -18.06 -10.30 -2.93
N LEU A 272 -17.74 -10.66 -4.17
CA LEU A 272 -17.59 -9.73 -5.29
C LEU A 272 -18.92 -9.20 -5.81
N SER A 273 -20.04 -9.92 -5.64
CA SER A 273 -21.36 -9.47 -6.12
C SER A 273 -21.87 -8.20 -5.44
N GLY A 274 -21.27 -7.78 -4.33
CA GLY A 274 -21.53 -6.48 -3.70
C GLY A 274 -20.91 -5.28 -4.45
N PHE A 275 -20.17 -5.51 -5.54
CA PHE A 275 -19.44 -4.51 -6.30
C PHE A 275 -19.95 -4.45 -7.74
N ARG A 276 -19.85 -3.27 -8.37
CA ARG A 276 -20.29 -3.04 -9.76
C ARG A 276 -19.07 -2.87 -10.65
N PHE A 277 -18.72 -3.90 -11.40
CA PHE A 277 -17.54 -3.85 -12.27
C PHE A 277 -17.68 -4.65 -13.55
N SER A 278 -16.85 -4.31 -14.53
CA SER A 278 -16.65 -5.10 -15.74
C SER A 278 -15.23 -5.66 -15.78
N LEU A 279 -15.08 -6.92 -16.18
CA LEU A 279 -13.77 -7.53 -16.38
C LEU A 279 -13.38 -7.47 -17.85
N LYS A 280 -12.18 -6.97 -18.15
CA LYS A 280 -11.62 -6.88 -19.49
C LYS A 280 -10.28 -7.59 -19.55
N TYR A 281 -10.14 -8.49 -20.51
CA TYR A 281 -8.84 -9.06 -20.83
C TYR A 281 -7.97 -8.00 -21.52
N HIS A 282 -6.75 -7.83 -21.03
CA HIS A 282 -5.73 -7.04 -21.71
C HIS A 282 -4.49 -7.92 -21.87
N PRO A 283 -4.03 -8.21 -23.11
CA PRO A 283 -2.85 -9.03 -23.29
C PRO A 283 -1.66 -8.36 -22.62
N GLY A 284 -0.88 -9.11 -21.84
CA GLY A 284 0.37 -8.62 -21.27
C GLY A 284 1.39 -8.34 -22.38
N VAL A 285 1.38 -7.13 -22.92
CA VAL A 285 2.40 -6.65 -23.86
C VAL A 285 3.15 -5.53 -23.13
N ASN A 286 4.36 -5.87 -22.67
CA ASN A 286 5.31 -5.07 -21.87
C ASN A 286 5.05 -5.06 -20.35
N ASN A 287 5.50 -6.12 -19.69
CA ASN A 287 5.91 -6.10 -18.27
C ASN A 287 7.38 -5.72 -18.15
#